data_AF-A0A535GX93-F1
#
_entry.id   AF-A0A535GX93-F1
#
_cell.length_a   1.000
_cell.length_b   1.000
_cell.length_c   1.000
_cell.angle_alpha   90.00
_cell.angle_beta   90.00
_cell.angle_gamma   90.00
#
_symmetry.space_group_name_H-M   'P 1'
#
loop_
_entity.id
_entity.type
_entity.pdbx_description
1 polymer ?
#
loop_
_entity_poly.entity_id
_entity_poly.type
_entity_poly.pdbx_seq_one_letter_code
_entity_poly.pdbx_strand_id
1 'polypeptide(L)'
;AQQHTTSVQNGAMLYAQYCYQCHGTKGQGHTGPKINGNPAVSNLTDADLLRIISAGVYDTSNLATPLMPAWSDRYGGPLTDDDIQYLFDLIRSSDPAYLQKNGLSGPNGFNQIPNLIQSQNPTAYQTAVAQESTGQFGNPVDMTKQNKVTIDMGAPPAGATCTPACFAPLNVKVKVGTTITWVNKSTTPHTVTAIQGTDVSNIKIAKNIFDSGISNAITPNATYSYTVTAAAYNFNPKTHTVVYYCQIHPSMLAELTIVQ
;
A
#
# COMPACT_ATOMS: atom_id res chain seq x y z
N ALA A 1 27.72 19.97 -6.99
CA ALA A 1 27.54 18.85 -6.05
C ALA A 1 26.54 19.18 -4.95
N GLN A 2 26.78 20.19 -4.09
CA GLN A 2 25.89 20.50 -2.95
C GLN A 2 24.46 20.90 -3.35
N GLN A 3 24.29 21.72 -4.40
CA GLN A 3 22.97 22.10 -4.93
C GLN A 3 22.16 20.90 -5.44
N HIS A 4 22.81 19.95 -6.13
CA HIS A 4 22.17 18.70 -6.58
C HIS A 4 21.77 17.83 -5.38
N THR A 5 22.61 17.72 -4.35
CA THR A 5 22.24 16.99 -3.13
C THR A 5 21.00 17.57 -2.45
N THR A 6 20.90 18.90 -2.34
CA THR A 6 19.70 19.56 -1.82
C THR A 6 18.48 19.32 -2.70
N SER A 7 18.64 19.38 -4.02
CA SER A 7 17.57 19.07 -4.97
C SER A 7 17.02 17.64 -4.78
N VAL A 8 17.91 16.65 -4.67
CA VAL A 8 17.55 15.25 -4.39
C VAL A 8 16.83 15.08 -3.05
N GLN A 9 17.24 15.83 -2.01
CA GLN A 9 16.57 15.83 -0.71
C GLN A 9 15.15 16.41 -0.80
N ASN A 10 14.98 17.54 -1.50
CA ASN A 10 13.66 18.13 -1.74
C ASN A 10 12.75 17.19 -2.53
N GLY A 11 13.31 16.54 -3.56
CA GLY A 11 12.59 15.53 -4.34
C GLY A 11 12.14 14.36 -3.48
N ALA A 12 12.98 13.89 -2.55
CA ALA A 12 12.61 12.80 -1.64
C ALA A 12 11.47 13.19 -0.68
N MET A 13 11.41 14.45 -0.23
CA MET A 13 10.30 14.96 0.58
C MET A 13 8.99 14.99 -0.22
N LEU A 14 9.03 15.51 -1.45
CA LEU A 14 7.87 15.51 -2.36
C LEU A 14 7.40 14.10 -2.67
N TYR A 15 8.34 13.18 -2.93
CA TYR A 15 8.02 11.78 -3.19
C TYR A 15 7.32 11.12 -1.99
N ALA A 16 7.85 11.35 -0.79
CA ALA A 16 7.28 10.85 0.46
C ALA A 16 5.86 11.39 0.72
N GLN A 17 5.51 12.54 0.14
CA GLN A 17 4.19 13.14 0.27
C GLN A 17 3.20 12.65 -0.81
N TYR A 18 3.63 12.58 -2.07
CA TYR A 18 2.72 12.46 -3.21
C TYR A 18 2.81 11.11 -3.95
N CYS A 19 3.97 10.46 -3.94
CA CYS A 19 4.26 9.44 -4.95
C CYS A 19 4.34 8.01 -4.38
N TYR A 20 4.73 7.87 -3.11
CA TYR A 20 4.99 6.55 -2.51
C TYR A 20 3.75 5.64 -2.46
N GLN A 21 2.53 6.21 -2.42
CA GLN A 21 1.29 5.44 -2.32
C GLN A 21 1.09 4.51 -3.52
N CYS A 22 1.56 4.90 -4.71
CA CYS A 22 1.49 4.06 -5.91
C CYS A 22 2.84 3.39 -6.22
N HIS A 23 3.95 4.09 -5.99
CA HIS A 23 5.28 3.66 -6.43
C HIS A 23 6.14 3.02 -5.31
N GLY A 24 5.63 2.94 -4.08
CA GLY A 24 6.26 2.30 -2.91
C GLY A 24 7.26 3.18 -2.14
N THR A 25 7.49 2.91 -0.85
CA THR A 25 8.35 3.68 0.06
C THR A 25 9.82 3.69 -0.31
N LYS A 26 10.25 2.82 -1.22
CA LYS A 26 11.61 2.79 -1.79
C LYS A 26 11.59 2.90 -3.32
N GLY A 27 10.47 3.29 -3.94
CA GLY A 27 10.33 3.34 -5.39
C GLY A 27 10.32 1.97 -6.08
N GLN A 28 10.04 0.90 -5.35
CA GLN A 28 10.04 -0.47 -5.86
C GLN A 28 8.80 -0.85 -6.69
N GLY A 29 7.78 0.00 -6.69
CA GLY A 29 6.50 -0.22 -7.36
C GLY A 29 5.48 -0.97 -6.51
N HIS A 30 4.20 -0.66 -6.74
CA HIS A 30 3.04 -1.43 -6.26
C HIS A 30 1.95 -1.35 -7.34
N THR A 31 1.00 -0.41 -7.23
CA THR A 31 -0.01 -0.14 -8.27
C THR A 31 0.61 0.64 -9.42
N GLY A 32 1.56 1.52 -9.12
CA GLY A 32 2.45 2.16 -10.08
C GLY A 32 3.73 1.35 -10.32
N PRO A 33 4.39 1.52 -11.48
CA PRO A 33 5.60 0.77 -11.80
C PRO A 33 6.77 1.12 -10.87
N LYS A 34 7.73 0.20 -10.78
CA LYS A 34 9.04 0.44 -10.17
C LYS A 34 9.71 1.63 -10.84
N ILE A 35 10.32 2.51 -10.05
CA ILE A 35 11.08 3.67 -10.53
C ILE A 35 12.54 3.65 -10.06
N ASN A 36 12.80 3.24 -8.81
CA ASN A 36 14.13 3.29 -8.22
C ASN A 36 15.03 2.23 -8.85
N GLY A 37 16.05 2.67 -9.58
CA GLY A 37 16.97 1.79 -10.31
C GLY A 37 16.26 0.94 -11.36
N ASN A 38 15.18 1.44 -11.97
CA ASN A 38 14.52 0.77 -13.08
C ASN A 38 15.20 1.15 -14.41
N PRO A 39 15.81 0.20 -15.15
CA PRO A 39 16.47 0.49 -16.43
C PRO A 39 15.52 1.13 -17.46
N ALA A 40 14.24 0.79 -17.46
CA ALA A 40 13.27 1.40 -18.37
C ALA A 40 13.08 2.89 -18.09
N VAL A 41 13.18 3.32 -16.83
CA VAL A 41 13.12 4.72 -16.42
C VAL A 41 14.46 5.41 -16.67
N SER A 42 15.57 4.76 -16.32
CA SER A 42 16.93 5.29 -16.57
C SER A 42 17.20 5.56 -18.05
N ASN A 43 16.65 4.74 -18.94
CA ASN A 43 16.83 4.88 -20.40
C ASN A 43 15.96 5.99 -21.03
N LEU A 44 15.03 6.60 -20.29
CA LEU A 44 14.25 7.73 -20.80
C LEU A 44 15.18 8.93 -21.05
N THR A 45 14.82 9.76 -22.02
CA THR A 45 15.45 11.08 -22.16
C THR A 45 15.05 11.97 -20.99
N ASP A 46 15.86 13.00 -20.72
CA ASP A 46 15.53 13.96 -19.64
C ASP A 46 14.20 14.66 -19.92
N ALA A 47 13.94 15.00 -21.18
CA ALA A 47 12.68 15.59 -21.62
C ALA A 47 11.49 14.65 -21.42
N ASP A 48 11.63 13.36 -21.73
CA ASP A 48 10.55 12.39 -21.53
C ASP A 48 10.25 12.17 -20.06
N LEU A 49 11.28 12.07 -19.22
CA LEU A 49 11.10 11.89 -17.78
C LEU A 49 10.42 13.11 -17.16
N LEU A 50 10.87 14.33 -17.49
CA LEU A 50 10.23 15.57 -17.04
C LEU A 50 8.77 15.65 -17.51
N ARG A 51 8.50 15.30 -18.78
CA ARG A 51 7.14 15.27 -19.33
C ARG A 51 6.24 14.31 -18.56
N ILE A 52 6.72 13.10 -18.27
CA ILE A 52 5.95 12.09 -17.53
C ILE A 52 5.64 12.56 -16.11
N ILE A 53 6.62 13.12 -15.39
CA ILE A 53 6.40 13.63 -14.03
C ILE A 53 5.41 14.81 -14.07
N SER A 54 5.56 15.73 -15.03
CA SER A 54 4.74 16.94 -15.11
C SER A 54 3.30 16.63 -15.49
N ALA A 55 3.10 15.94 -16.62
CA ALA A 55 1.79 15.78 -17.25
C ALA A 55 1.11 14.45 -16.89
N GLY A 56 1.78 13.56 -16.16
CA GLY A 56 1.27 12.23 -15.87
C GLY A 56 1.25 11.31 -17.10
N VAL A 57 0.45 10.25 -17.00
CA VAL A 57 0.30 9.22 -18.03
C VAL A 57 -1.19 8.93 -18.20
N TYR A 58 -1.68 9.04 -19.43
CA TYR A 58 -3.08 8.78 -19.78
C TYR A 58 -3.19 7.54 -20.66
N ASP A 59 -4.27 6.79 -20.46
CA ASP A 59 -4.70 5.79 -21.41
C ASP A 59 -5.41 6.50 -22.58
N THR A 60 -4.89 6.35 -23.80
CA THR A 60 -5.48 6.97 -24.99
C THR A 60 -6.86 6.41 -25.33
N SER A 61 -7.22 5.26 -24.78
CA SER A 61 -8.57 4.68 -24.89
C SER A 61 -9.55 5.21 -23.84
N ASN A 62 -9.07 5.82 -22.75
CA ASN A 62 -9.90 6.45 -21.72
C ASN A 62 -9.18 7.63 -21.05
N LEU A 63 -9.34 8.82 -21.62
CA LEU A 63 -8.71 10.04 -21.11
C LEU A 63 -9.30 10.54 -19.78
N ALA A 64 -10.45 10.01 -19.34
CA ALA A 64 -11.11 10.45 -18.10
C ALA A 64 -10.42 9.90 -16.83
N THR A 65 -9.64 8.83 -16.95
CA THR A 65 -8.95 8.19 -15.83
C THR A 65 -7.46 8.04 -16.13
N PRO A 66 -6.59 8.96 -15.70
CA PRO A 66 -5.16 8.84 -15.92
C PRO A 66 -4.57 7.62 -15.20
N LEU A 67 -3.61 6.94 -15.85
CA LEU A 67 -2.79 5.88 -15.24
C LEU A 67 -1.84 6.45 -14.18
N MET A 68 -1.37 7.67 -14.40
CA MET A 68 -0.65 8.50 -13.42
C MET A 68 -1.16 9.93 -13.57
N PRO A 69 -1.63 10.59 -12.50
CA PRO A 69 -2.15 11.95 -12.59
C PRO A 69 -1.06 12.94 -13.00
N ALA A 70 -1.47 14.09 -13.54
CA ALA A 70 -0.58 15.22 -13.73
C ALA A 70 -0.21 15.82 -12.37
N TRP A 71 1.07 16.20 -12.20
CA TRP A 71 1.57 16.76 -10.95
C TRP A 71 1.96 18.22 -11.05
N SER A 72 2.37 18.69 -12.23
CA SER A 72 2.69 20.10 -12.43
C SER A 72 1.44 20.97 -12.38
N ASP A 73 1.56 22.13 -11.76
CA ASP A 73 0.54 23.19 -11.70
C ASP A 73 0.11 23.67 -13.09
N ARG A 74 1.01 23.64 -14.08
CA ARG A 74 0.72 23.91 -15.50
C ARG A 74 -0.31 22.96 -16.10
N TYR A 75 -0.46 21.78 -15.52
CA TYR A 75 -1.42 20.75 -15.94
C TYR A 75 -2.48 20.47 -14.86
N GLY A 76 -2.64 21.38 -13.90
CA GLY A 76 -3.65 21.30 -12.84
C GLY A 76 -3.26 20.47 -11.62
N GLY A 77 -2.00 20.04 -11.52
CA GLY A 77 -1.44 19.40 -10.33
C GLY A 77 -0.98 20.40 -9.27
N PRO A 78 -0.47 19.93 -8.11
CA PRO A 78 -0.11 20.81 -7.00
C PRO A 78 1.35 21.31 -7.01
N LEU A 79 2.18 20.85 -7.94
CA LEU A 79 3.64 21.04 -7.89
C LEU A 79 4.15 22.11 -8.85
N THR A 80 5.05 22.96 -8.38
CA THR A 80 5.72 23.97 -9.20
C THR A 80 6.77 23.34 -10.13
N ASP A 81 7.28 24.09 -11.11
CA ASP A 81 8.36 23.60 -11.98
C ASP A 81 9.63 23.20 -11.19
N ASP A 82 9.95 23.93 -10.12
CA ASP A 82 11.08 23.60 -9.25
C ASP A 82 10.84 22.27 -8.53
N ASP A 83 9.62 22.01 -8.05
CA ASP A 83 9.24 20.73 -7.42
C ASP A 83 9.36 19.55 -8.41
N ILE A 84 8.95 19.78 -9.66
CA ILE A 84 9.11 18.79 -10.74
C ILE A 84 10.60 18.51 -11.00
N GLN A 85 11.43 19.54 -11.02
CA GLN A 85 12.88 19.39 -11.18
C GLN A 85 13.49 18.61 -10.00
N TYR A 86 13.03 18.85 -8.78
CA TYR A 86 13.47 18.11 -7.60
C TYR A 86 13.10 16.61 -7.68
N LEU A 87 11.89 16.29 -8.15
CA LEU A 87 11.47 14.91 -8.40
C LEU A 87 12.28 14.24 -9.51
N PHE A 88 12.59 14.99 -10.58
CA PHE A 88 13.48 14.52 -11.64
C PHE A 88 14.88 14.18 -11.10
N ASP A 89 15.48 15.08 -10.32
CA ASP A 89 16.81 14.88 -9.74
C ASP A 89 16.80 13.70 -8.76
N LEU A 90 15.74 13.52 -7.97
CA LEU A 90 15.55 12.31 -7.15
C LEU A 90 15.57 11.04 -8.01
N ILE A 91 14.80 10.99 -9.10
CA ILE A 91 14.71 9.80 -9.94
C ILE A 91 16.08 9.52 -10.58
N ARG A 92 16.75 10.54 -11.11
CA ARG A 92 18.10 10.44 -11.68
C ARG A 92 19.18 10.07 -10.66
N SER A 93 19.00 10.39 -9.38
CA SER A 93 19.92 9.95 -8.33
C SER A 93 20.00 8.43 -8.16
N SER A 94 19.02 7.69 -8.68
CA SER A 94 19.03 6.22 -8.69
C SER A 94 19.86 5.59 -9.82
N ASP A 95 20.41 6.41 -10.73
CA ASP A 95 21.21 5.99 -11.88
C ASP A 95 22.68 6.47 -11.75
N PRO A 96 23.59 5.59 -11.29
CA PRO A 96 25.00 5.93 -11.17
C PRO A 96 25.66 6.35 -12.49
N ALA A 97 25.21 5.81 -13.63
CA ALA A 97 25.78 6.16 -14.94
C ALA A 97 25.36 7.58 -15.34
N TYR A 98 24.11 7.97 -15.08
CA TYR A 98 23.66 9.35 -15.26
C TYR A 98 24.46 10.32 -14.38
N LEU A 99 24.66 9.99 -13.11
CA LEU A 99 25.43 10.83 -12.20
C LEU A 99 26.87 11.02 -12.69
N GLN A 100 27.55 9.93 -13.07
CA GLN A 100 28.91 9.98 -13.58
C GLN A 100 29.01 10.82 -14.86
N LYS A 101 28.10 10.61 -15.82
CA LYS A 101 28.08 11.33 -17.10
C LYS A 101 27.95 12.85 -16.90
N ASN A 102 27.19 13.27 -15.90
CA ASN A 102 26.89 14.69 -15.65
C ASN A 102 27.80 15.32 -14.58
N GLY A 103 28.84 14.62 -14.10
CA GLY A 103 29.73 15.13 -13.05
C GLY A 103 29.03 15.34 -11.71
N LEU A 104 27.95 14.60 -11.47
CA LEU A 104 27.16 14.63 -10.25
C LEU A 104 27.62 13.53 -9.30
N SER A 105 27.40 13.76 -8.00
CA SER A 105 27.71 12.80 -6.95
C SER A 105 26.68 12.88 -5.83
N GLY A 106 26.55 11.80 -5.08
CA GLY A 106 25.61 11.70 -3.97
C GLY A 106 25.06 10.28 -3.83
N PRO A 107 24.45 9.97 -2.68
CA PRO A 107 23.75 8.70 -2.51
C PRO A 107 22.47 8.67 -3.36
N ASN A 108 21.98 7.46 -3.61
CA ASN A 108 20.64 7.27 -4.16
C ASN A 108 19.60 7.86 -3.18
N GLY A 109 18.89 8.90 -3.63
CA GLY A 109 17.92 9.65 -2.85
C GLY A 109 16.70 8.85 -2.43
N PHE A 110 16.44 7.67 -3.00
CA PHE A 110 15.34 6.81 -2.52
C PHE A 110 15.62 6.22 -1.13
N ASN A 111 16.88 6.15 -0.70
CA ASN A 111 17.27 5.53 0.57
C ASN A 111 16.76 6.30 1.81
N GLN A 112 16.43 7.58 1.66
CA GLN A 112 15.94 8.45 2.74
C GLN A 112 14.41 8.46 2.87
N ILE A 113 13.68 8.08 1.82
CA ILE A 113 12.21 8.15 1.77
C ILE A 113 11.54 7.35 2.90
N PRO A 114 11.97 6.12 3.24
CA PRO A 114 11.38 5.39 4.37
C PRO A 114 11.39 6.18 5.68
N ASN A 115 12.51 6.83 5.98
CA ASN A 115 12.66 7.61 7.20
C ASN A 115 11.83 8.91 7.14
N LEU A 116 11.74 9.53 5.95
CA LEU A 116 10.91 10.72 5.75
C LEU A 116 9.43 10.41 6.00
N ILE A 117 8.89 9.36 5.37
CA ILE A 117 7.50 8.94 5.56
C ILE A 117 7.28 8.55 7.03
N GLN A 118 8.19 7.77 7.64
CA GLN A 118 8.08 7.39 9.05
C GLN A 118 8.09 8.60 9.99
N SER A 119 8.84 9.65 9.68
CA SER A 119 8.91 10.86 10.51
C SER A 119 7.71 11.79 10.35
N GLN A 120 7.16 11.89 9.13
CA GLN A 120 6.04 12.78 8.81
C GLN A 120 4.69 12.13 9.12
N ASN A 121 4.57 10.83 8.85
CA ASN A 121 3.36 10.05 9.03
C ASN A 121 3.68 8.57 9.37
N PRO A 122 4.03 8.28 10.64
CA PRO A 122 4.38 6.94 11.10
C PRO A 122 3.34 5.87 10.76
N THR A 123 2.06 6.24 10.83
CA THR A 123 0.95 5.34 10.52
C THR A 123 0.92 5.01 9.03
N ALA A 124 1.01 6.01 8.15
CA ALA A 124 1.02 5.77 6.71
C ALA A 124 2.30 5.05 6.22
N TYR A 125 3.42 5.21 6.92
CA TYR A 125 4.61 4.39 6.67
C TYR A 125 4.38 2.92 7.02
N GLN A 126 3.80 2.62 8.18
CA GLN A 126 3.50 1.24 8.57
C GLN A 126 2.52 0.58 7.59
N THR A 127 1.52 1.34 7.12
CA THR A 127 0.60 0.94 6.04
C THR A 127 1.34 0.56 4.77
N ALA A 128 2.22 1.44 4.29
CA ALA A 128 2.94 1.25 3.04
C ALA A 128 3.96 0.12 3.15
N VAL A 129 4.72 0.03 4.25
CA VAL A 129 5.64 -1.09 4.48
C VAL A 129 4.91 -2.42 4.54
N ALA A 130 3.73 -2.48 5.18
CA ALA A 130 2.86 -3.65 5.13
C ALA A 130 2.44 -3.99 3.70
N GLN A 131 2.17 -2.98 2.87
CA GLN A 131 1.86 -3.16 1.46
C GLN A 131 3.03 -3.69 0.63
N GLU A 132 4.25 -3.44 1.06
CA GLU A 132 5.45 -3.59 0.25
C GLU A 132 6.31 -4.81 0.60
N SER A 133 6.28 -5.31 1.83
CA SER A 133 7.16 -6.40 2.27
C SER A 133 6.63 -7.82 2.02
N THR A 134 5.32 -7.98 1.82
CA THR A 134 4.68 -9.32 1.78
C THR A 134 3.45 -9.42 0.89
N GLY A 135 3.10 -8.34 0.17
CA GLY A 135 1.75 -8.15 -0.34
C GLY A 135 0.88 -7.55 0.76
N GLN A 136 0.46 -6.29 0.55
CA GLN A 136 -0.64 -5.57 1.19
C GLN A 136 -0.74 -5.45 2.74
N PHE A 137 -0.29 -6.41 3.56
CA PHE A 137 -0.69 -6.61 4.97
C PHE A 137 0.44 -6.85 5.98
N GLY A 138 1.71 -6.82 5.57
CA GLY A 138 2.88 -7.01 6.44
C GLY A 138 3.12 -8.48 6.86
N ASN A 139 4.15 -8.73 7.66
CA ASN A 139 4.45 -10.09 8.15
C ASN A 139 3.33 -10.60 9.05
N PRO A 140 2.89 -11.86 8.89
CA PRO A 140 1.84 -12.40 9.72
C PRO A 140 2.31 -12.59 11.17
N VAL A 141 1.45 -12.24 12.12
CA VAL A 141 1.59 -12.66 13.52
C VAL A 141 1.35 -14.16 13.58
N ASP A 142 2.39 -14.93 13.93
CA ASP A 142 2.29 -16.38 14.04
C ASP A 142 1.47 -16.79 15.27
N MET A 143 0.27 -17.30 15.01
CA MET A 143 -0.67 -17.80 16.00
C MET A 143 -0.92 -19.30 15.82
N THR A 144 -0.06 -20.02 15.09
CA THR A 144 -0.25 -21.44 14.74
C THR A 144 -0.25 -22.40 15.93
N LYS A 145 0.13 -21.93 17.11
CA LYS A 145 0.07 -22.66 18.39
C LYS A 145 -1.28 -22.53 19.12
N GLN A 146 -2.18 -21.70 18.61
CA GLN A 146 -3.47 -21.40 19.25
C GLN A 146 -4.62 -22.06 18.47
N ASN A 147 -5.55 -22.69 19.19
CA ASN A 147 -6.76 -23.26 18.59
C ASN A 147 -7.90 -22.23 18.46
N LYS A 148 -7.78 -21.11 19.17
CA LYS A 148 -8.70 -19.98 19.15
C LYS A 148 -7.90 -18.69 19.13
N VAL A 149 -8.24 -17.77 18.24
CA VAL A 149 -7.58 -16.47 18.10
C VAL A 149 -8.63 -15.36 18.08
N THR A 150 -8.25 -14.17 18.53
CA THR A 150 -9.11 -12.99 18.53
C THR A 150 -8.49 -11.90 17.68
N ILE A 151 -9.33 -11.27 16.85
CA ILE A 151 -8.98 -10.10 16.04
C ILE A 151 -9.93 -8.96 16.41
N ASP A 152 -9.40 -7.87 16.93
CA ASP A 152 -10.21 -6.73 17.32
C ASP A 152 -10.50 -5.83 16.11
N MET A 153 -11.72 -5.31 16.05
CA MET A 153 -12.12 -4.21 15.16
C MET A 153 -12.21 -2.94 16.00
N GLY A 154 -11.13 -2.15 15.98
CA GLY A 154 -10.98 -0.93 16.75
C GLY A 154 -11.54 0.33 16.05
N ALA A 155 -11.45 1.46 16.74
CA ALA A 155 -11.61 2.77 16.12
C ALA A 155 -10.28 3.21 15.48
N PRO A 156 -10.30 3.99 14.39
CA PRO A 156 -9.09 4.63 13.92
C PRO A 156 -8.60 5.65 14.97
N PRO A 157 -7.30 6.01 14.97
CA PRO A 157 -6.80 7.13 15.77
C PRO A 157 -7.62 8.40 15.53
N ALA A 158 -7.70 9.28 16.53
CA ALA A 158 -8.46 10.53 16.41
C ALA A 158 -7.97 11.35 15.19
N GLY A 159 -8.88 11.68 14.27
CA GLY A 159 -8.57 12.41 13.04
C GLY A 159 -8.06 11.56 11.86
N ALA A 160 -7.98 10.23 12.01
CA ALA A 160 -7.58 9.31 10.94
C ALA A 160 -8.77 8.46 10.44
N THR A 161 -8.65 7.94 9.22
CA THR A 161 -9.52 6.88 8.69
C THR A 161 -8.83 5.52 8.84
N CYS A 162 -9.60 4.43 8.87
CA CYS A 162 -9.03 3.07 8.83
C CYS A 162 -8.40 2.83 7.45
N THR A 163 -7.11 3.14 7.30
CA THR A 163 -6.34 2.93 6.06
C THR A 163 -4.91 2.46 6.41
N PRO A 164 -4.64 1.13 6.40
CA PRO A 164 -5.47 0.10 5.80
C PRO A 164 -6.37 -0.59 6.83
N ALA A 165 -6.24 -0.35 8.14
CA ALA A 165 -6.92 -1.25 9.06
C ALA A 165 -7.20 -0.73 10.46
N CYS A 166 -8.42 -1.06 10.87
CA CYS A 166 -8.85 -1.12 12.25
C CYS A 166 -8.96 -2.58 12.73
N PHE A 167 -8.52 -3.55 11.92
CA PHE A 167 -8.27 -4.93 12.35
C PHE A 167 -6.94 -5.04 13.09
N ALA A 168 -6.94 -5.63 14.28
CA ALA A 168 -5.73 -5.87 15.06
C ALA A 168 -5.75 -7.29 15.65
N PRO A 169 -4.79 -8.18 15.28
CA PRO A 169 -3.72 -7.98 14.31
C PRO A 169 -4.21 -7.91 12.85
N LEU A 170 -3.41 -7.27 11.99
CA LEU A 170 -3.73 -7.05 10.56
C LEU A 170 -3.51 -8.28 9.68
N ASN A 171 -2.43 -9.01 9.93
CA ASN A 171 -2.10 -10.25 9.25
C ASN A 171 -1.84 -11.32 10.30
N VAL A 172 -2.58 -12.41 10.24
CA VAL A 172 -2.44 -13.53 11.18
C VAL A 172 -2.12 -14.82 10.43
N LYS A 173 -1.26 -15.64 11.02
CA LYS A 173 -0.97 -16.99 10.51
C LYS A 173 -1.53 -18.03 11.47
N VAL A 174 -2.41 -18.89 10.98
CA VAL A 174 -3.12 -19.90 11.78
C VAL A 174 -3.19 -21.24 11.06
N LYS A 175 -3.56 -22.30 11.80
CA LYS A 175 -3.76 -23.64 11.24
C LYS A 175 -5.20 -23.85 10.75
N VAL A 176 -5.39 -24.76 9.80
CA VAL A 176 -6.70 -25.36 9.54
C VAL A 176 -7.27 -25.90 10.87
N GLY A 177 -8.55 -25.62 11.13
CA GLY A 177 -9.24 -25.95 12.38
C GLY A 177 -9.18 -24.87 13.46
N THR A 178 -8.37 -23.81 13.30
CA THR A 178 -8.36 -22.68 14.24
C THR A 178 -9.68 -21.91 14.17
N THR A 179 -10.28 -21.57 15.31
CA THR A 179 -11.43 -20.64 15.36
C THR A 179 -10.92 -19.21 15.50
N ILE A 180 -11.26 -18.36 14.55
CA ILE A 180 -11.01 -16.92 14.58
C ILE A 180 -12.28 -16.22 15.04
N THR A 181 -12.17 -15.35 16.04
CA THR A 181 -13.27 -14.50 16.51
C THR A 181 -12.90 -13.04 16.31
N TRP A 182 -13.67 -12.33 15.48
CA TRP A 182 -13.59 -10.88 15.37
C TRP A 182 -14.49 -10.22 16.39
N VAL A 183 -13.97 -9.22 17.11
CA VAL A 183 -14.70 -8.50 18.17
C VAL A 183 -14.81 -7.03 17.80
N ASN A 184 -16.02 -6.48 17.72
CA ASN A 184 -16.19 -5.05 17.51
C ASN A 184 -15.91 -4.26 18.79
N LYS A 185 -14.73 -3.65 18.89
CA LYS A 185 -14.34 -2.76 20.00
C LYS A 185 -14.54 -1.28 19.69
N SER A 186 -15.11 -0.96 18.53
CA SER A 186 -15.45 0.40 18.11
C SER A 186 -16.92 0.72 18.39
N THR A 187 -17.31 1.99 18.21
CA THR A 187 -18.71 2.43 18.30
C THR A 187 -19.47 2.32 16.98
N THR A 188 -18.79 2.00 15.87
CA THR A 188 -19.38 1.89 14.53
C THR A 188 -19.61 0.42 14.16
N PRO A 189 -20.72 0.07 13.49
CA PRO A 189 -20.91 -1.28 12.97
C PRO A 189 -19.86 -1.66 11.93
N HIS A 190 -19.47 -2.94 11.91
CA HIS A 190 -18.50 -3.49 10.95
C HIS A 190 -18.98 -4.80 10.33
N THR A 191 -18.24 -5.30 9.35
CA THR A 191 -18.42 -6.65 8.80
C THR A 191 -17.05 -7.31 8.63
N VAL A 192 -17.06 -8.63 8.46
CA VAL A 192 -15.87 -9.41 8.12
C VAL A 192 -16.22 -10.28 6.92
N THR A 193 -15.61 -9.97 5.78
CA THR A 193 -16.01 -10.58 4.50
C THR A 193 -14.78 -10.92 3.67
N ALA A 194 -14.62 -12.20 3.33
CA ALA A 194 -13.54 -12.66 2.45
C ALA A 194 -13.73 -12.16 1.01
N ILE A 195 -12.63 -11.94 0.30
CA ILE A 195 -12.62 -11.57 -1.12
C ILE A 195 -12.02 -12.69 -1.98
N GLN A 196 -12.33 -12.70 -3.27
CA GLN A 196 -11.71 -13.60 -4.25
C GLN A 196 -10.35 -13.04 -4.69
N GLY A 197 -9.30 -13.84 -4.60
CA GLY A 197 -7.94 -13.40 -4.92
C GLY A 197 -7.42 -12.34 -3.95
N THR A 198 -6.61 -11.42 -4.46
CA THR A 198 -5.94 -10.36 -3.68
C THR A 198 -6.17 -8.96 -4.26
N ASP A 199 -7.00 -8.81 -5.30
CA ASP A 199 -7.31 -7.51 -5.88
C ASP A 199 -8.35 -6.78 -5.04
N VAL A 200 -7.91 -5.72 -4.36
CA VAL A 200 -8.76 -4.88 -3.51
C VAL A 200 -9.30 -3.64 -4.23
N SER A 201 -8.88 -3.39 -5.48
CA SER A 201 -9.39 -2.29 -6.29
C SER A 201 -10.75 -2.64 -6.94
N ASN A 202 -11.00 -3.93 -7.14
CA ASN A 202 -12.26 -4.45 -7.68
C ASN A 202 -12.72 -5.69 -6.88
N ILE A 203 -13.21 -5.44 -5.66
CA ILE A 203 -13.54 -6.49 -4.69
C ILE A 203 -14.68 -7.38 -5.20
N LYS A 204 -14.39 -8.68 -5.31
CA LYS A 204 -15.39 -9.75 -5.49
C LYS A 204 -15.53 -10.54 -4.20
N ILE A 205 -16.73 -10.60 -3.62
CA ILE A 205 -16.96 -11.27 -2.34
C ILE A 205 -16.85 -12.81 -2.50
N ALA A 206 -16.08 -13.45 -1.61
CA ALA A 206 -15.93 -14.90 -1.51
C ALA A 206 -16.83 -15.47 -0.39
N LYS A 207 -18.16 -15.42 -0.59
CA LYS A 207 -19.15 -15.86 0.42
C LYS A 207 -18.97 -17.31 0.87
N ASN A 208 -18.39 -18.15 0.02
CA ASN A 208 -18.09 -19.55 0.30
C ASN A 208 -16.92 -19.76 1.28
N ILE A 209 -16.15 -18.71 1.59
CA ILE A 209 -15.05 -18.75 2.56
C ILE A 209 -15.56 -18.25 3.92
N PHE A 210 -15.88 -16.96 4.01
CA PHE A 210 -16.66 -16.38 5.10
C PHE A 210 -17.22 -15.01 4.72
N ASP A 211 -18.42 -14.71 5.21
CA ASP A 211 -19.07 -13.40 5.08
C ASP A 211 -20.01 -13.21 6.27
N SER A 212 -19.75 -12.20 7.12
CA SER A 212 -20.66 -11.85 8.22
C SER A 212 -21.95 -11.20 7.70
N GLY A 213 -21.93 -10.61 6.50
CA GLY A 213 -23.08 -10.00 5.81
C GLY A 213 -23.39 -8.57 6.23
N ILE A 214 -23.58 -7.67 5.25
CA ILE A 214 -23.94 -6.26 5.47
C ILE A 214 -25.27 -6.09 6.23
N SER A 215 -26.24 -6.97 5.98
CA SER A 215 -27.54 -6.97 6.66
C SER A 215 -27.48 -7.46 8.11
N ASN A 216 -26.38 -8.10 8.51
CA ASN A 216 -26.12 -8.61 9.86
C ASN A 216 -24.81 -8.01 10.38
N ALA A 217 -24.66 -6.69 10.24
CA ALA A 217 -23.46 -5.98 10.68
C ALA A 217 -23.15 -6.28 12.16
N ILE A 218 -21.86 -6.45 12.45
CA ILE A 218 -21.33 -6.70 13.78
C ILE A 218 -21.40 -5.39 14.55
N THR A 219 -22.40 -5.25 15.40
CA THR A 219 -22.62 -4.06 16.24
C THR A 219 -21.55 -3.93 17.33
N PRO A 220 -21.41 -2.75 17.99
CA PRO A 220 -20.45 -2.57 19.08
C PRO A 220 -20.55 -3.67 20.14
N ASN A 221 -19.40 -4.21 20.54
CA ASN A 221 -19.22 -5.36 21.45
C ASN A 221 -19.72 -6.72 20.94
N ALA A 222 -20.35 -6.78 19.77
CA ALA A 222 -20.72 -8.05 19.14
C ALA A 222 -19.51 -8.72 18.49
N THR A 223 -19.68 -9.99 18.16
CA THR A 223 -18.61 -10.82 17.58
C THR A 223 -19.08 -11.60 16.37
N TYR A 224 -18.16 -11.90 15.47
CA TYR A 224 -18.33 -12.90 14.40
C TYR A 224 -17.23 -13.96 14.53
N SER A 225 -17.57 -15.23 14.33
CA SER A 225 -16.59 -16.31 14.40
C SER A 225 -16.58 -17.18 13.15
N TYR A 226 -15.39 -17.63 12.78
CA TYR A 226 -15.15 -18.53 11.65
C TYR A 226 -14.12 -19.58 12.05
N THR A 227 -14.38 -20.85 11.72
CA THR A 227 -13.37 -21.92 11.88
C THR A 227 -12.70 -22.16 10.54
N VAL A 228 -11.38 -22.04 10.51
CA VAL A 228 -10.56 -22.16 9.30
C VAL A 228 -10.71 -23.55 8.70
N THR A 229 -11.10 -23.63 7.44
CA THR A 229 -11.35 -24.90 6.74
C THR A 229 -10.23 -25.24 5.76
N ALA A 230 -10.19 -26.52 5.34
CA ALA A 230 -9.33 -26.93 4.23
C ALA A 230 -9.68 -26.22 2.92
N ALA A 231 -10.95 -25.83 2.73
CA ALA A 231 -11.37 -25.05 1.56
C ALA A 231 -10.73 -23.64 1.57
N ALA A 232 -10.64 -22.99 2.73
CA ALA A 232 -9.94 -21.71 2.85
C ALA A 232 -8.42 -21.84 2.63
N TYR A 233 -7.80 -22.89 3.15
CA TYR A 233 -6.38 -23.20 2.87
C TYR A 233 -6.13 -23.38 1.36
N ASN A 234 -7.00 -24.10 0.67
CA ASN A 234 -6.88 -24.36 -0.76
C ASN A 234 -7.41 -23.23 -1.65
N PHE A 235 -7.96 -22.15 -1.06
CA PHE A 235 -8.64 -21.10 -1.82
C PHE A 235 -7.69 -20.32 -2.73
N ASN A 236 -6.50 -19.99 -2.23
CA ASN A 236 -5.40 -19.43 -3.01
C ASN A 236 -4.20 -20.38 -2.92
N PRO A 237 -4.11 -21.43 -3.76
CA PRO A 237 -3.21 -22.58 -3.54
C PRO A 237 -1.72 -22.27 -3.67
N LYS A 238 -1.34 -21.09 -4.18
CA LYS A 238 0.06 -20.65 -4.25
C LYS A 238 0.53 -19.96 -2.97
N THR A 239 -0.37 -19.28 -2.28
CA THR A 239 -0.05 -18.41 -1.12
C THR A 239 -0.64 -18.95 0.18
N HIS A 240 -1.71 -19.74 0.10
CA HIS A 240 -2.55 -20.16 1.21
C HIS A 240 -3.06 -18.97 2.05
N THR A 241 -3.30 -17.83 1.38
CA THR A 241 -3.81 -16.61 2.02
C THR A 241 -5.28 -16.36 1.68
N VAL A 242 -5.99 -15.67 2.56
CA VAL A 242 -7.33 -15.13 2.32
C VAL A 242 -7.32 -13.66 2.72
N VAL A 243 -7.57 -12.77 1.76
CA VAL A 243 -7.78 -11.35 2.02
C VAL A 243 -9.24 -11.13 2.39
N TYR A 244 -9.49 -10.25 3.36
CA TYR A 244 -10.84 -9.91 3.81
C TYR A 244 -10.96 -8.45 4.21
N TYR A 245 -12.20 -7.97 4.26
CA TYR A 245 -12.49 -6.55 4.42
C TYR A 245 -13.81 -6.29 5.16
N CYS A 246 -14.05 -5.02 5.50
CA CYS A 246 -15.34 -4.53 5.94
C CYS A 246 -16.13 -3.91 4.76
N GLN A 247 -17.33 -4.43 4.49
CA GLN A 247 -18.24 -3.93 3.45
C GLN A 247 -18.72 -2.49 3.70
N ILE A 248 -18.77 -2.05 4.96
CA ILE A 248 -19.15 -0.68 5.36
C ILE A 248 -17.98 0.28 5.16
N HIS A 249 -16.75 -0.21 5.38
CA HIS A 249 -15.51 0.57 5.30
C HIS A 249 -14.52 -0.13 4.35
N PRO A 250 -14.65 0.05 3.02
CA PRO A 250 -13.89 -0.75 2.06
C PRO A 250 -12.36 -0.67 2.17
N SER A 251 -11.85 0.41 2.77
CA SER A 251 -10.42 0.59 3.07
C SER A 251 -9.93 -0.19 4.28
N MET A 252 -10.82 -0.78 5.09
CA MET A 252 -10.50 -1.63 6.24
C MET A 252 -10.31 -3.07 5.78
N LEU A 253 -9.05 -3.42 5.52
CA LEU A 253 -8.62 -4.68 4.91
C LEU A 253 -7.67 -5.44 5.83
N ALA A 254 -7.60 -6.76 5.69
CA ALA A 254 -6.70 -7.63 6.43
C ALA A 254 -6.41 -8.94 5.67
N GLU A 255 -5.39 -9.67 6.13
CA GLU A 255 -5.01 -10.96 5.56
C GLU A 255 -4.99 -12.07 6.61
N LEU A 256 -5.36 -13.25 6.15
CA LEU A 256 -5.27 -14.50 6.87
C LEU A 256 -4.33 -15.43 6.11
N THR A 257 -3.16 -15.73 6.69
CA THR A 257 -2.26 -16.79 6.21
C THR A 257 -2.65 -18.12 6.86
N ILE A 258 -2.82 -19.17 6.06
CA ILE A 258 -3.28 -20.47 6.54
C ILE A 258 -2.19 -21.52 6.32
N VAL A 259 -1.93 -22.32 7.34
CA VAL A 259 -1.10 -23.53 7.24
C VAL A 259 -1.89 -24.75 7.69
N GLN A 260 -1.37 -25.95 7.46
CA GLN A 260 -1.96 -27.19 7.96
C GLN A 260 -1.70 -27.40 9.47
#